data_AF-A0A665X8N6-F1
#
_entry.id   AF-A0A665X8N6-F1
#
_cell.length_a   1.000
_cell.length_b   1.000
_cell.length_c   1.000
_cell.angle_alpha   90.00
_cell.angle_beta   90.00
_cell.angle_gamma   90.00
#
_symmetry.space_group_name_H-M   'P 1'
#
loop_
_entity.id
_entity.type
_entity.pdbx_description
1 polymer ?
#
loop_
_entity_poly.entity_id
_entity_poly.type
_entity_poly.pdbx_seq_one_letter_code
_entity_poly.pdbx_strand_id
1 'polypeptide(L)'
;QVQWSAANQAPEETEGIFKVAHLIAAVAMEMKELYLDWSYSTGEYKKARKTFKSLQEIRPLSKAFFTRMIEIEKKQVNLWLQYIQEEMGPGGKPENCGKIHWRAMKFLEGESVERFTSRYTLLQTGHL
;
A
#
# COMPACT_ATOMS: atom_id res chain seq x y z
N GLN A 1 13.87 17.08 -17.72
CA GLN A 1 13.54 18.09 -16.70
C GLN A 1 12.13 17.79 -16.15
N VAL A 2 11.99 16.76 -15.31
CA VAL A 2 10.71 16.32 -14.68
C VAL A 2 10.99 15.97 -13.22
N GLN A 3 11.68 16.86 -12.50
CA GLN A 3 12.10 16.56 -11.12
C GLN A 3 11.63 17.61 -10.10
N TRP A 4 10.87 18.64 -10.53
CA TRP A 4 10.55 19.79 -9.67
C TRP A 4 9.07 20.19 -9.59
N SER A 5 8.14 19.39 -10.14
CA SER A 5 6.71 19.75 -10.14
C SER A 5 5.86 19.03 -9.09
N ALA A 6 6.37 17.96 -8.47
CA ALA A 6 5.57 17.09 -7.61
C ALA A 6 5.29 17.65 -6.21
N ALA A 7 5.97 18.72 -5.79
CA ALA A 7 5.85 19.27 -4.45
C ALA A 7 4.78 20.38 -4.31
N ASN A 8 4.30 20.98 -5.41
CA ASN A 8 3.54 22.24 -5.37
C ASN A 8 2.26 22.29 -6.25
N GLN A 9 1.85 21.20 -6.91
CA GLN A 9 0.67 21.23 -7.80
C GLN A 9 -0.62 20.79 -7.12
N ALA A 10 -1.71 21.47 -7.47
CA ALA A 10 -3.05 21.13 -6.99
C ALA A 10 -3.47 19.73 -7.49
N PRO A 11 -4.30 18.98 -6.74
CA PRO A 11 -4.71 17.62 -7.10
C PRO A 11 -5.35 17.54 -8.50
N GLU A 12 -6.06 18.58 -8.90
CA GLU A 12 -6.82 18.72 -10.15
C GLU A 12 -5.89 18.86 -11.38
N GLU A 13 -4.77 19.56 -11.22
CA GLU A 13 -3.77 19.73 -12.28
C GLU A 13 -3.03 18.42 -12.56
N THR A 14 -2.78 17.64 -11.49
CA THR A 14 -2.14 16.32 -11.59
C THR A 14 -3.01 15.33 -12.39
N GLU A 15 -4.34 15.41 -12.22
CA GLU A 15 -5.29 14.59 -12.97
C GLU A 15 -5.36 14.98 -14.45
N GLY A 16 -5.25 16.27 -14.77
CA GLY A 16 -5.19 16.77 -16.15
C GLY A 16 -3.97 16.24 -16.92
N ILE A 17 -2.79 16.23 -16.28
CA ILE A 17 -1.56 15.67 -16.85
C ILE A 17 -1.73 14.17 -17.14
N PHE A 18 -2.44 13.44 -16.28
CA PHE A 18 -2.68 12.02 -16.45
C PHE A 18 -3.53 11.71 -17.70
N LYS A 19 -4.56 12.54 -17.97
CA LYS A 19 -5.39 12.42 -19.18
C LYS A 19 -4.60 12.64 -20.47
N VAL A 20 -3.63 13.57 -20.46
CA VAL A 20 -2.75 13.83 -21.62
C VAL A 20 -1.70 12.73 -21.79
N ALA A 21 -1.11 12.25 -20.68
CA ALA A 21 -0.11 11.18 -20.69
C ALA A 21 -0.65 9.85 -21.26
N HIS A 22 -1.96 9.61 -21.20
CA HIS A 22 -2.62 8.46 -21.82
C HIS A 22 -2.29 8.29 -23.31
N LEU A 23 -2.01 9.38 -24.02
CA LEU A 23 -1.74 9.36 -25.46
C LEU A 23 -0.36 8.78 -25.82
N ILE A 24 0.53 8.56 -24.84
CA ILE A 24 1.85 7.97 -25.04
C ILE A 24 2.02 6.77 -24.10
N ALA A 25 1.90 5.56 -24.65
CA ALA A 25 1.90 4.30 -23.89
C ALA A 25 3.08 4.12 -22.91
N ALA A 26 4.30 4.54 -23.30
CA ALA A 26 5.49 4.45 -22.44
C ALA A 26 5.43 5.43 -21.25
N VAL A 27 5.06 6.69 -21.52
CA VAL A 27 4.89 7.73 -20.48
C VAL A 27 3.74 7.35 -19.55
N ALA A 28 2.65 6.77 -20.08
CA ALA A 28 1.52 6.30 -19.29
C ALA A 28 1.88 5.18 -18.29
N MET A 29 2.89 4.35 -18.58
CA MET A 29 3.34 3.30 -17.65
C MET A 29 4.13 3.88 -16.48
N GLU A 30 5.15 4.70 -16.76
CA GLU A 30 5.97 5.35 -15.73
C GLU A 30 5.11 6.28 -14.84
N MET A 31 4.13 6.97 -15.43
CA MET A 31 3.23 7.85 -14.69
C MET A 31 2.32 7.10 -13.71
N LYS A 32 1.95 5.83 -13.98
CA LYS A 32 1.16 5.02 -13.05
C LYS A 32 1.96 4.62 -11.82
N GLU A 33 3.24 4.32 -12.00
CA GLU A 33 4.16 3.99 -10.91
C GLU A 33 4.37 5.22 -10.01
N LEU A 34 4.73 6.36 -10.61
CA LEU A 34 4.91 7.62 -9.89
C LEU A 34 3.63 8.07 -9.16
N TYR A 35 2.46 7.92 -9.78
CA TYR A 35 1.20 8.29 -9.16
C TYR A 35 0.82 7.34 -8.01
N LEU A 36 1.10 6.03 -8.14
CA LEU A 36 0.92 5.09 -7.03
C LEU A 36 1.83 5.44 -5.85
N ASP A 37 3.09 5.76 -6.11
CA ASP A 37 4.05 6.16 -5.08
C ASP A 37 3.68 7.48 -4.41
N TRP A 38 3.31 8.50 -5.19
CA TRP A 38 2.83 9.76 -4.66
C TRP A 38 1.55 9.58 -3.85
N SER A 39 0.63 8.73 -4.32
CA SER A 39 -0.60 8.41 -3.59
C SER A 39 -0.31 7.69 -2.26
N TYR A 40 0.76 6.91 -2.18
CA TYR A 40 1.18 6.26 -0.95
C TYR A 40 2.00 7.18 -0.04
N SER A 41 2.78 8.12 -0.57
CA SER A 41 3.56 9.07 0.22
C SER A 41 2.71 10.21 0.80
N THR A 42 1.67 10.64 0.08
CA THR A 42 0.75 11.71 0.48
C THR A 42 -0.51 11.22 1.19
N GLY A 43 -0.67 9.91 1.38
CA GLY A 43 -1.88 9.35 1.96
C GLY A 43 -1.67 8.03 2.66
N GLU A 44 -2.73 7.55 3.29
CA GLU A 44 -2.75 6.24 3.92
C GLU A 44 -2.71 5.12 2.86
N TYR A 45 -2.33 3.92 3.27
CA TYR A 45 -2.42 2.69 2.48
C TYR A 45 -3.70 2.56 1.64
N LYS A 46 -4.85 2.93 2.22
CA LYS A 46 -6.17 2.90 1.56
C LYS A 46 -6.22 3.77 0.30
N LYS A 47 -5.54 4.92 0.31
CA LYS A 47 -5.45 5.83 -0.84
C LYS A 47 -4.67 5.16 -1.97
N ALA A 48 -3.48 4.62 -1.66
CA ALA A 48 -2.67 3.86 -2.63
C ALA A 48 -3.47 2.72 -3.26
N ARG A 49 -4.26 1.98 -2.46
CA ARG A 49 -5.09 0.89 -2.97
C ARG A 49 -6.23 1.36 -3.87
N LYS A 50 -6.91 2.45 -3.51
CA LYS A 50 -7.95 3.05 -4.36
C LYS A 50 -7.36 3.52 -5.69
N THR A 51 -6.22 4.18 -5.65
CA THR A 51 -5.46 4.59 -6.83
C THR A 51 -5.08 3.40 -7.69
N PHE A 52 -4.53 2.34 -7.09
CA PHE A 52 -4.20 1.10 -7.78
C PHE A 52 -5.40 0.47 -8.50
N LYS A 53 -6.54 0.32 -7.81
CA LYS A 53 -7.80 -0.20 -8.40
C LYS A 53 -8.28 0.63 -9.61
N SER A 54 -8.10 1.94 -9.57
CA SER A 54 -8.43 2.81 -10.72
C SER A 54 -7.44 2.63 -11.87
N LEU A 55 -6.14 2.62 -11.57
CA LEU A 55 -5.08 2.59 -12.57
C LEU A 55 -4.91 1.24 -13.27
N GLN A 56 -5.20 0.12 -12.59
CA GLN A 56 -5.07 -1.22 -13.16
C GLN A 56 -6.02 -1.48 -14.35
N GLU A 57 -7.15 -0.77 -14.42
CA GLU A 57 -8.11 -0.90 -15.52
C GLU A 57 -7.61 -0.22 -16.79
N ILE A 58 -6.72 0.76 -16.63
CA ILE A 58 -6.17 1.54 -17.74
C ILE A 58 -4.97 0.76 -18.29
N ARG A 59 -4.94 0.46 -19.59
CA ARG A 59 -3.78 -0.17 -20.24
C ARG A 59 -2.87 0.89 -20.89
N PRO A 60 -1.58 0.59 -21.12
CA PRO A 60 -0.83 -0.60 -20.68
C PRO A 60 -0.40 -0.55 -19.20
N LEU A 61 -0.01 -1.69 -18.64
CA LEU A 61 0.46 -1.85 -17.26
C LEU A 61 1.86 -2.45 -17.24
N SER A 62 2.66 -2.10 -16.25
CA SER A 62 4.03 -2.61 -16.09
C SER A 62 4.12 -3.62 -14.94
N LYS A 63 5.11 -4.51 -15.01
CA LYS A 63 5.46 -5.40 -13.89
C LYS A 63 5.85 -4.59 -12.64
N ALA A 64 6.56 -3.48 -12.82
CA ALA A 64 7.01 -2.62 -11.73
C ALA A 64 5.82 -2.01 -10.97
N PHE A 65 4.76 -1.59 -11.67
CA PHE A 65 3.51 -1.12 -11.04
C PHE A 65 2.88 -2.16 -10.10
N PHE A 66 2.73 -3.41 -10.54
CA PHE A 66 2.20 -4.48 -9.69
C PHE A 66 3.15 -4.87 -8.55
N THR A 67 4.44 -4.97 -8.85
CA THR A 67 5.49 -5.27 -7.85
C THR A 67 5.44 -4.23 -6.73
N ARG A 68 5.26 -2.95 -7.09
CA ARG A 68 5.19 -1.86 -6.14
C ARG A 68 3.98 -1.96 -5.21
N MET A 69 2.79 -2.27 -5.74
CA MET A 69 1.62 -2.49 -4.90
C MET A 69 1.82 -3.67 -3.94
N ILE A 70 2.42 -4.76 -4.42
CA ILE A 70 2.74 -5.94 -3.59
C ILE A 70 3.68 -5.57 -2.43
N GLU A 71 4.70 -4.75 -2.68
CA GLU A 71 5.61 -4.26 -1.63
C GLU A 71 4.89 -3.42 -0.58
N ILE A 72 4.02 -2.50 -1.03
CA ILE A 72 3.20 -1.69 -0.13
C ILE A 72 2.33 -2.59 0.75
N GLU A 73 1.63 -3.57 0.17
CA GLU A 73 0.80 -4.53 0.91
C GLU A 73 1.61 -5.37 1.90
N LYS A 74 2.76 -5.90 1.48
CA LYS A 74 3.68 -6.64 2.36
C LYS A 74 4.12 -5.78 3.55
N LYS A 75 4.49 -4.51 3.31
CA LYS A 75 4.89 -3.59 4.36
C LYS A 75 3.77 -3.36 5.37
N GLN A 76 2.53 -3.20 4.92
CA GLN A 76 1.39 -3.04 5.84
C GLN A 76 1.16 -4.27 6.71
N VAL A 77 1.22 -5.47 6.14
CA VAL A 77 1.11 -6.71 6.91
C VAL A 77 2.22 -6.81 7.96
N ASN A 78 3.46 -6.47 7.58
CA ASN A 78 4.60 -6.49 8.50
C ASN A 78 4.42 -5.51 9.66
N LEU A 79 3.95 -4.28 9.40
CA LEU A 79 3.73 -3.28 10.44
C LEU A 79 2.70 -3.73 11.48
N TRP A 80 1.60 -4.36 11.05
CA TRP A 80 0.60 -4.89 11.98
C TRP A 80 1.15 -6.04 12.83
N LEU A 81 1.92 -6.95 12.24
CA LEU A 81 2.53 -8.06 12.97
C LEU A 81 3.58 -7.56 13.96
N GLN A 82 4.41 -6.59 13.56
CA GLN A 82 5.39 -5.98 14.42
C GLN A 82 4.71 -5.30 15.62
N TYR A 83 3.62 -4.56 15.38
CA TYR A 83 2.88 -3.92 16.47
C TYR A 83 2.34 -4.94 17.48
N ILE A 84 1.85 -6.08 17.00
CA ILE A 84 1.45 -7.19 17.89
C ILE A 84 2.65 -7.76 18.65
N GLN A 85 3.80 -7.97 17.99
CA GLN A 85 5.01 -8.47 18.64
C GLN A 85 5.50 -7.54 19.75
N GLU A 86 5.46 -6.23 19.53
CA GLU A 86 5.82 -5.22 20.52
C GLU A 86 4.89 -5.27 21.74
N GLU A 87 3.58 -5.47 21.54
CA GLU A 87 2.60 -5.58 22.64
C GLU A 87 2.70 -6.90 23.41
N MET A 88 3.25 -7.96 22.80
CA MET A 88 3.59 -9.22 23.49
C MET A 88 4.96 -9.18 24.18
N GLY A 89 5.81 -8.21 23.86
CA GLY A 89 7.17 -8.11 24.36
C GLY A 89 7.26 -7.63 25.82
N PRO A 90 8.49 -7.60 26.37
CA PRO A 90 8.72 -7.08 27.72
C PRO A 90 8.27 -5.62 27.84
N GLY A 91 7.27 -5.36 28.69
CA GLY A 91 6.69 -4.03 28.87
C GLY A 91 5.48 -3.71 27.96
N GLY A 92 5.09 -4.63 27.09
CA GLY A 92 3.84 -4.56 26.32
C GLY A 92 2.60 -4.92 27.14
N LYS A 93 1.42 -4.83 26.51
CA LYS A 93 0.13 -5.21 27.10
C LYS A 93 -0.53 -6.31 26.26
N PRO A 94 -0.27 -7.60 26.56
CA PRO A 94 -0.77 -8.72 25.76
C PRO A 94 -2.28 -8.72 25.54
N GLU A 95 -3.06 -8.15 26.48
CA GLU A 95 -4.50 -7.97 26.39
C GLU A 95 -4.94 -7.08 25.19
N ASN A 96 -4.05 -6.27 24.64
CA ASN A 96 -4.31 -5.46 23.45
C ASN A 96 -4.17 -6.25 22.14
N CYS A 97 -3.47 -7.37 22.12
CA CYS A 97 -3.16 -8.12 20.90
C CYS A 97 -4.42 -8.50 20.13
N GLY A 98 -5.47 -8.94 20.84
CA GLY A 98 -6.76 -9.27 20.21
C GLY A 98 -7.44 -8.05 19.57
N LYS A 99 -7.35 -6.87 20.19
CA LYS A 99 -7.89 -5.62 19.64
C LYS A 99 -7.12 -5.18 18.40
N ILE A 100 -5.79 -5.31 18.43
CA ILE A 100 -4.91 -4.95 17.30
C ILE A 100 -5.14 -5.91 16.14
N HIS A 101 -5.22 -7.22 16.39
CA HIS A 101 -5.59 -8.22 15.39
C HIS A 101 -6.93 -7.88 14.71
N TRP A 102 -7.97 -7.57 15.49
CA TRP A 102 -9.27 -7.19 14.93
C TRP A 102 -9.18 -5.92 14.07
N ARG A 103 -8.44 -4.90 14.52
CA ARG A 103 -8.22 -3.67 13.73
C ARG A 103 -7.48 -3.95 12.42
N ALA A 104 -6.44 -4.79 12.45
CA ALA A 104 -5.71 -5.21 11.26
C ALA A 104 -6.63 -5.91 10.26
N MET A 105 -7.48 -6.84 10.73
CA MET A 105 -8.48 -7.53 9.90
C MET A 105 -9.51 -6.59 9.26
N LYS A 106 -9.80 -5.44 9.89
CA LYS A 106 -10.69 -4.40 9.33
C LYS A 106 -9.97 -3.41 8.42
N PHE A 107 -8.64 -3.29 8.56
CA PHE A 107 -7.83 -2.34 7.80
C PHE A 107 -7.28 -2.95 6.51
N LEU A 108 -6.81 -4.20 6.58
CA LEU A 108 -6.32 -4.97 5.44
C LEU A 108 -7.51 -5.50 4.63
N GLU A 109 -7.29 -5.81 3.35
CA GLU A 109 -8.31 -6.47 2.51
C GLU A 109 -7.63 -7.46 1.55
N GLY A 110 -8.39 -8.40 0.98
CA GLY A 110 -7.89 -9.38 0.02
C GLY A 110 -6.77 -10.27 0.57
N GLU A 111 -5.79 -10.62 -0.27
CA GLU A 111 -4.67 -11.51 0.08
C GLU A 111 -3.85 -11.00 1.29
N SER A 112 -3.83 -9.69 1.54
CA SER A 112 -3.16 -9.13 2.71
C SER A 112 -3.78 -9.61 4.03
N VAL A 113 -5.09 -9.85 4.07
CA VAL A 113 -5.79 -10.42 5.24
C VAL A 113 -5.34 -11.86 5.46
N GLU A 114 -5.35 -12.68 4.41
CA GLU A 114 -4.95 -14.09 4.49
C GLU A 114 -3.49 -14.25 4.91
N ARG A 115 -2.59 -13.43 4.33
CA ARG A 115 -1.17 -13.39 4.71
C ARG A 115 -0.99 -12.97 6.17
N PHE A 116 -1.74 -11.97 6.62
CA PHE A 116 -1.72 -11.52 8.01
C PHE A 116 -2.21 -12.61 8.95
N THR A 117 -3.36 -13.23 8.68
CA THR A 117 -3.91 -14.32 9.49
C THR A 117 -2.93 -15.49 9.59
N SER A 118 -2.37 -15.93 8.47
CA SER A 118 -1.41 -17.04 8.43
C SER A 118 -0.18 -16.77 9.29
N ARG A 119 0.42 -15.57 9.15
CA ARG A 119 1.59 -15.20 9.95
C ARG A 119 1.26 -14.94 11.41
N TYR A 120 0.09 -14.39 11.72
CA TYR A 120 -0.35 -14.23 13.09
C TYR A 120 -0.55 -15.59 13.78
N THR A 121 -1.09 -16.60 13.11
CA THR A 121 -1.18 -17.97 13.66
C THR A 121 0.20 -18.58 13.91
N LEU A 122 1.15 -18.39 12.99
CA LEU A 122 2.54 -18.82 13.21
C LEU A 122 3.17 -18.11 14.42
N LEU A 123 2.89 -16.82 14.58
CA LEU A 123 3.36 -16.03 15.71
C LEU A 123 2.85 -16.58 17.04
N GLN A 124 1.55 -16.88 17.12
CA GLN A 124 0.92 -17.41 18.33
C GLN A 124 1.44 -18.80 18.71
N THR A 125 1.80 -19.61 17.72
CA THR A 125 2.28 -20.98 17.94
C THR A 125 3.81 -21.04 18.15
N GLY A 126 4.52 -19.90 18.10
CA GLY A 126 5.96 -19.85 18.28
C GLY A 126 6.79 -20.36 17.10
N HIS A 127 6.20 -20.43 15.90
CA HIS A 127 6.85 -20.93 14.68
C HIS A 127 7.31 -19.81 13.73
N LEU A 128 7.50 -18.60 14.26
CA LEU A 128 7.82 -17.40 13.48
C LEU A 128 9.29 -17.04 13.53
#